data_AF-A0AAC9EZH5-F1
#
_entry.id   AF-A0AAC9EZH5-F1
#
_cell.length_a   1.000
_cell.length_b   1.000
_cell.length_c   1.000
_cell.angle_alpha   90.00
_cell.angle_beta   90.00
_cell.angle_gamma   90.00
#
_symmetry.space_group_name_H-M   'P 1'
#
loop_
_entity.id
_entity.type
_entity.pdbx_description
1 polymer ?
#
loop_
_entity_poly.entity_id
_entity_poly.type
_entity_poly.pdbx_seq_one_letter_code
_entity_poly.pdbx_strand_id
1 'polypeptide(L)'
;MPNSIFKIKLANGNEYIKNMSIPTQKDAVKLLIECLKKYQVVENLSEIKGVGHRIVNGCEVFSSSVVIDNHNLHKLERIAQFAPLHNGPETEGVKAFMSILPNVRQVAVFDTAYHHTLDAVHYLYSIPYKYYKDYAVRKYGAHGTFVRYVAPRAAKMMHKNINIARLIVCHLGSGSSITAVKNGKSYDTSMGFSPLVGVTMGTRSGDFDPSALQYLMHKRKCVS
;
A
#
# COMPACT_ATOMS: atom_id res chain seq x y z
N MET A 1 1.52 -17.69 11.19
CA MET A 1 2.47 -18.55 10.44
C MET A 1 3.34 -19.31 11.44
N PRO A 2 3.50 -20.65 11.32
CA PRO A 2 4.49 -21.40 12.09
C PRO A 2 5.89 -20.85 11.75
N ASN A 3 6.81 -20.78 12.71
CA ASN A 3 8.17 -20.27 12.53
C ASN A 3 8.25 -18.80 12.08
N SER A 4 7.38 -17.93 12.61
CA SER A 4 7.51 -16.49 12.36
C SER A 4 8.72 -15.92 13.09
N ILE A 5 9.40 -14.97 12.47
CA ILE A 5 10.52 -14.23 13.07
C ILE A 5 10.04 -12.81 13.36
N PHE A 6 9.98 -12.44 14.63
CA PHE A 6 9.81 -11.06 15.05
C PHE A 6 11.19 -10.46 15.33
N LYS A 7 11.49 -9.31 14.73
CA LYS A 7 12.73 -8.56 14.95
C LYS A 7 12.39 -7.11 15.29
N ILE A 8 12.97 -6.59 16.38
CA ILE A 8 12.94 -5.16 16.73
C ILE A 8 14.36 -4.65 16.89
N LYS A 9 14.65 -3.52 16.24
CA LYS A 9 15.93 -2.80 16.36
C LYS A 9 15.67 -1.48 17.08
N LEU A 10 16.39 -1.25 18.16
CA LEU A 10 16.30 -0.03 18.94
C LEU A 10 17.24 1.06 18.40
N ALA A 11 16.99 2.31 18.81
CA ALA A 11 17.78 3.46 18.38
C ALA A 11 19.26 3.37 18.81
N ASN A 12 19.54 2.70 19.92
CA ASN A 12 20.91 2.44 20.39
C ASN A 12 21.63 1.32 19.60
N GLY A 13 20.99 0.76 18.56
CA GLY A 13 21.54 -0.30 17.73
C GLY A 13 21.25 -1.72 18.22
N ASN A 14 20.73 -1.91 19.44
CA ASN A 14 20.40 -3.24 19.96
C ASN A 14 19.31 -3.90 19.11
N GLU A 15 19.49 -5.18 18.81
CA GLU A 15 18.54 -5.98 18.04
C GLU A 15 18.04 -7.15 18.87
N TYR A 16 16.73 -7.35 18.90
CA TYR A 16 16.08 -8.46 19.57
C TYR A 16 15.28 -9.27 18.57
N ILE A 17 15.53 -10.58 18.54
CA ILE A 17 14.90 -11.53 17.62
C ILE A 17 14.14 -12.57 18.44
N LYS A 18 12.88 -12.84 18.09
CA LYS A 18 12.07 -13.91 18.66
C LYS A 18 11.54 -14.80 17.54
N ASN A 19 11.80 -16.10 17.66
CA ASN A 19 11.20 -17.11 16.81
C ASN A 19 9.97 -17.66 17.54
N MET A 20 8.78 -17.40 17.01
CA MET A 20 7.53 -17.87 17.63
C MET A 20 6.41 -17.95 16.59
N SER A 21 5.31 -18.64 16.94
CA SER A 21 4.11 -18.59 16.10
C SER A 21 3.43 -17.23 16.24
N ILE A 22 3.16 -16.58 15.12
CA ILE A 22 2.35 -15.35 15.04
C ILE A 22 1.20 -15.66 14.09
N PRO A 23 0.08 -16.22 14.58
CA PRO A 23 -0.98 -16.73 13.71
C PRO A 23 -1.83 -15.60 13.12
N THR A 24 -2.03 -14.51 13.84
CA THR A 24 -2.90 -13.39 13.40
C THR A 24 -2.19 -12.04 13.45
N GLN A 25 -2.75 -11.05 12.73
CA GLN A 25 -2.32 -9.65 12.83
C GLN A 25 -2.49 -9.10 14.26
N LYS A 26 -3.55 -9.51 14.96
CA LYS A 26 -3.77 -9.10 16.36
C LYS A 26 -2.65 -9.58 17.28
N ASP A 27 -2.15 -10.81 17.10
CA ASP A 27 -1.04 -11.34 17.88
C ASP A 27 0.27 -10.62 17.56
N ALA A 28 0.49 -10.26 16.29
CA ALA A 28 1.64 -9.46 15.86
C ALA A 28 1.64 -8.07 16.53
N VAL A 29 0.50 -7.39 16.54
CA VAL A 29 0.37 -6.06 17.18
C VAL A 29 0.53 -6.16 18.69
N LYS A 30 -0.07 -7.17 19.35
CA LYS A 30 0.14 -7.40 20.80
C LYS A 30 1.61 -7.57 21.13
N LEU A 31 2.31 -8.44 20.39
CA LEU A 31 3.75 -8.67 20.56
C LEU A 31 4.57 -7.40 20.37
N LEU A 32 4.24 -6.57 19.36
CA LEU A 32 4.87 -5.28 19.16
C LEU A 32 4.69 -4.37 20.38
N ILE A 33 3.45 -4.21 20.86
CA ILE A 33 3.13 -3.35 22.01
C ILE A 33 3.84 -3.83 23.29
N GLU A 34 3.86 -5.14 23.54
CA GLU A 34 4.62 -5.73 24.63
C GLU A 34 6.12 -5.43 24.54
N CYS A 35 6.70 -5.54 23.34
CA CYS A 35 8.10 -5.23 23.10
C CYS A 35 8.42 -3.75 23.26
N LEU A 36 7.54 -2.84 22.82
CA LEU A 36 7.72 -1.39 23.02
C LEU A 36 7.80 -1.04 24.51
N LYS A 37 6.96 -1.66 25.34
CA LYS A 37 7.02 -1.50 26.80
C LYS A 37 8.25 -2.18 27.41
N LYS A 38 8.49 -3.45 27.06
CA LYS A 38 9.59 -4.26 27.61
C LYS A 38 10.95 -3.61 27.39
N TYR A 39 11.15 -3.02 26.22
CA TYR A 39 12.41 -2.37 25.84
C TYR A 39 12.40 -0.86 26.11
N GLN A 40 11.45 -0.36 26.91
CA GLN A 40 11.36 1.05 27.32
C GLN A 40 11.40 2.03 26.13
N VAL A 41 10.82 1.63 25.00
CA VAL A 41 10.59 2.54 23.87
C VAL A 41 9.48 3.53 24.21
N VAL A 42 8.52 3.07 25.02
CA VAL A 42 7.51 3.89 25.71
C VAL A 42 7.40 3.38 27.13
N GLU A 43 7.19 4.27 28.09
CA GLU A 43 6.86 3.89 29.47
C GLU A 43 5.35 3.55 29.56
N ASN A 44 4.53 4.38 28.91
CA ASN A 44 3.08 4.28 28.89
C ASN A 44 2.55 4.34 27.46
N LEU A 45 1.52 3.53 27.16
CA LEU A 45 0.91 3.51 25.82
C LEU A 45 0.24 4.84 25.43
N SER A 46 -0.07 5.69 26.40
CA SER A 46 -0.59 7.05 26.17
C SER A 46 0.43 8.00 25.54
N GLU A 47 1.71 7.64 25.49
CA GLU A 47 2.74 8.35 24.73
C GLU A 47 2.52 8.22 23.23
N ILE A 48 1.89 7.13 22.78
CA ILE A 48 1.55 6.92 21.37
C ILE A 48 0.40 7.87 21.00
N LYS A 49 0.72 8.96 20.31
CA LYS A 49 -0.27 9.99 19.93
C LYS A 49 -1.04 9.68 18.65
N GLY A 50 -0.51 8.80 17.80
CA GLY A 50 -1.18 8.39 16.58
C GLY A 50 -0.62 7.12 15.97
N VAL A 51 -1.43 6.45 15.16
CA VAL A 51 -1.02 5.28 14.36
C VAL A 51 -1.33 5.56 12.89
N GLY A 52 -0.30 5.46 12.04
CA GLY A 52 -0.44 5.55 10.59
C GLY A 52 -0.45 4.15 9.97
N HIS A 53 -1.47 3.86 9.18
CA HIS A 53 -1.63 2.59 8.46
C HIS A 53 -1.39 2.80 6.98
N ARG A 54 -0.46 2.04 6.41
CA ARG A 54 -0.36 1.94 4.95
C ARG A 54 -1.44 0.99 4.45
N ILE A 55 -2.23 1.46 3.51
CA ILE A 55 -3.21 0.66 2.76
C ILE A 55 -2.78 0.68 1.30
N VAL A 56 -2.69 -0.47 0.63
CA VAL A 56 -2.25 -0.51 -0.77
C VAL A 56 -3.26 0.19 -1.68
N ASN A 57 -4.53 -0.21 -1.64
CA ASN A 57 -5.52 0.26 -2.60
C ASN A 57 -6.68 0.99 -1.92
N GLY A 58 -6.84 2.29 -2.18
CA GLY A 58 -8.00 3.08 -1.73
C GLY A 58 -9.20 3.03 -2.68
N CYS A 59 -9.06 2.34 -3.82
CA CYS A 59 -9.97 2.37 -4.96
C CYS A 59 -10.34 3.82 -5.34
N GLU A 60 -11.52 4.04 -5.90
CA GLU A 60 -12.07 5.39 -6.09
C GLU A 60 -12.64 6.00 -4.79
N VAL A 61 -12.70 5.21 -3.72
CA VAL A 61 -13.32 5.59 -2.45
C VAL A 61 -12.44 6.56 -1.66
N PHE A 62 -11.12 6.37 -1.70
CA PHE A 62 -10.16 7.14 -0.92
C PHE A 62 -9.05 7.76 -1.78
N SER A 63 -9.24 9.02 -2.18
CA SER A 63 -8.27 9.80 -2.93
C SER A 63 -7.22 10.51 -2.07
N SER A 64 -7.35 10.47 -0.76
CA SER A 64 -6.43 11.07 0.21
C SER A 64 -6.38 10.26 1.49
N SER A 65 -5.40 10.54 2.34
CA SER A 65 -5.36 10.00 3.70
C SER A 65 -6.61 10.38 4.49
N VAL A 66 -7.11 9.48 5.33
CA VAL A 66 -8.31 9.70 6.14
C VAL A 66 -8.08 9.27 7.58
N VAL A 67 -8.77 9.94 8.50
CA VAL A 67 -8.90 9.46 9.89
C VAL A 67 -9.78 8.22 9.88
N ILE A 68 -9.36 7.20 10.62
CA ILE A 68 -10.13 5.97 10.76
C ILE A 68 -11.14 6.17 11.88
N ASP A 69 -12.39 6.42 11.48
CA ASP A 69 -13.60 6.34 12.31
C ASP A 69 -14.43 5.12 11.89
N ASN A 70 -15.60 4.91 12.51
CA ASN A 70 -16.46 3.77 12.17
C ASN A 70 -16.89 3.79 10.69
N HIS A 71 -17.16 4.97 10.13
CA HIS A 71 -17.58 5.11 8.74
C HIS A 71 -16.48 4.72 7.76
N ASN A 72 -15.27 5.22 7.96
CA ASN A 72 -14.11 4.91 7.14
C ASN A 72 -13.63 3.48 7.36
N LEU A 73 -13.79 2.91 8.55
CA LEU A 73 -13.53 1.49 8.81
C LEU A 73 -14.44 0.59 7.97
N HIS A 74 -15.77 0.85 7.95
CA HIS A 74 -16.69 0.08 7.11
C HIS A 74 -16.37 0.20 5.62
N LYS A 75 -15.94 1.37 5.15
CA LYS A 75 -15.47 1.56 3.78
C LYS A 75 -14.20 0.75 3.50
N LEU A 76 -13.24 0.71 4.43
CA LEU A 76 -12.03 -0.12 4.34
C LEU A 76 -12.37 -1.61 4.23
N GLU A 77 -13.28 -2.10 5.08
CA GLU A 77 -13.75 -3.49 5.05
C GLU A 77 -14.38 -3.86 3.70
N ARG A 78 -15.19 -2.96 3.13
CA ARG A 78 -15.79 -3.17 1.81
C ARG A 78 -14.74 -3.22 0.71
N ILE A 79 -13.79 -2.29 0.68
CA ILE A 79 -12.75 -2.31 -0.37
C ILE A 79 -11.74 -3.46 -0.18
N ALA A 80 -11.62 -4.02 1.03
CA ALA A 80 -10.80 -5.20 1.27
C ALA A 80 -11.30 -6.44 0.52
N GLN A 81 -12.61 -6.54 0.25
CA GLN A 81 -13.18 -7.61 -0.56
C GLN A 81 -12.72 -7.56 -2.03
N PHE A 82 -12.38 -6.37 -2.54
CA PHE A 82 -11.90 -6.18 -3.91
C PHE A 82 -10.41 -6.50 -4.08
N ALA A 83 -9.61 -6.43 -3.01
CA ALA A 83 -8.16 -6.69 -3.03
C ALA A 83 -7.73 -7.53 -1.81
N PRO A 84 -8.21 -8.79 -1.68
CA PRO A 84 -8.14 -9.56 -0.45
C PRO A 84 -6.70 -9.88 -0.01
N LEU A 85 -5.77 -10.02 -0.95
CA LEU A 85 -4.36 -10.35 -0.66
C LEU A 85 -3.56 -9.19 -0.05
N HIS A 86 -4.06 -7.95 -0.16
CA HIS A 86 -3.37 -6.77 0.37
C HIS A 86 -4.26 -6.06 1.41
N ASN A 87 -5.40 -5.52 0.97
CA ASN A 87 -6.27 -4.71 1.81
C ASN A 87 -6.91 -5.52 2.97
N GLY A 88 -7.10 -6.83 2.81
CA GLY A 88 -7.62 -7.71 3.87
C GLY A 88 -6.72 -7.74 5.11
N PRO A 89 -5.48 -8.26 4.99
CA PRO A 89 -4.51 -8.23 6.09
C PRO A 89 -4.25 -6.83 6.67
N GLU A 90 -4.24 -5.79 5.82
CA GLU A 90 -4.06 -4.40 6.26
C GLU A 90 -5.23 -3.90 7.11
N THR A 91 -6.46 -4.21 6.71
CA THR A 91 -7.67 -3.86 7.47
C THR A 91 -7.74 -4.60 8.81
N GLU A 92 -7.28 -5.86 8.87
CA GLU A 92 -7.16 -6.58 10.14
C GLU A 92 -6.10 -5.98 11.06
N GLY A 93 -5.00 -5.46 10.50
CA GLY A 93 -4.01 -4.66 11.24
C GLY A 93 -4.62 -3.40 11.84
N VAL A 94 -5.42 -2.65 11.07
CA VAL A 94 -6.18 -1.47 11.55
C VAL A 94 -7.06 -1.85 12.75
N LYS A 95 -7.88 -2.90 12.63
CA LYS A 95 -8.76 -3.36 13.72
C LYS A 95 -7.99 -3.78 14.96
N ALA A 96 -6.85 -4.46 14.78
CA ALA A 96 -6.00 -4.86 15.89
C ALA A 96 -5.48 -3.65 16.67
N PHE A 97 -4.96 -2.63 15.98
CA PHE A 97 -4.53 -1.40 16.64
C PHE A 97 -5.70 -0.63 17.28
N MET A 98 -6.87 -0.56 16.64
CA MET A 98 -8.07 0.06 17.25
C MET A 98 -8.51 -0.65 18.53
N SER A 99 -8.42 -1.98 18.58
CA SER A 99 -8.75 -2.75 19.78
C SER A 99 -7.73 -2.55 20.92
N ILE A 100 -6.45 -2.35 20.60
CA ILE A 100 -5.37 -2.27 21.61
C ILE A 100 -5.11 -0.83 22.07
N LEU A 101 -5.27 0.13 21.18
CA LEU A 101 -5.07 1.56 21.41
C LEU A 101 -6.36 2.35 21.09
N PRO A 102 -7.47 2.12 21.81
CA PRO A 102 -8.78 2.66 21.45
C PRO A 102 -8.87 4.19 21.50
N ASN A 103 -8.01 4.83 22.31
CA ASN A 103 -8.01 6.29 22.49
C ASN A 103 -6.99 7.00 21.57
N VAL A 104 -6.24 6.26 20.76
CA VAL A 104 -5.21 6.81 19.89
C VAL A 104 -5.78 7.06 18.50
N ARG A 105 -5.55 8.26 17.96
CA ARG A 105 -6.02 8.62 16.61
C ARG A 105 -5.31 7.77 15.55
N GLN A 106 -6.09 7.18 14.65
CA GLN A 106 -5.55 6.36 13.58
C GLN A 106 -5.84 6.98 12.21
N VAL A 107 -4.89 6.85 11.30
CA VAL A 107 -4.96 7.42 9.95
C VAL A 107 -4.61 6.36 8.93
N ALA A 108 -5.44 6.17 7.92
CA ALA A 108 -5.12 5.35 6.76
C ALA A 108 -4.47 6.22 5.68
N VAL A 109 -3.36 5.75 5.11
CA VAL A 109 -2.62 6.37 4.02
C VAL A 109 -2.57 5.40 2.86
N PHE A 110 -3.14 5.80 1.72
CA PHE A 110 -3.33 4.93 0.58
C PHE A 110 -2.21 5.12 -0.45
N ASP A 111 -1.61 4.02 -0.89
CA ASP A 111 -0.59 4.07 -1.94
C ASP A 111 -1.17 4.53 -3.29
N THR A 112 -2.47 4.34 -3.53
CA THR A 112 -3.16 4.85 -4.72
C THR A 112 -3.38 6.36 -4.70
N ALA A 113 -3.44 6.99 -3.51
CA ALA A 113 -3.90 8.38 -3.35
C ALA A 113 -3.11 9.38 -4.21
N TYR A 114 -1.80 9.20 -4.36
CA TYR A 114 -0.97 10.09 -5.19
C TYR A 114 -1.31 10.01 -6.69
N HIS A 115 -1.87 8.89 -7.14
CA HIS A 115 -2.20 8.61 -8.53
C HIS A 115 -3.65 8.99 -8.90
N HIS A 116 -4.44 9.54 -7.97
CA HIS A 116 -5.78 10.07 -8.30
C HIS A 116 -5.74 11.30 -9.22
N THR A 117 -4.55 11.83 -9.53
CA THR A 117 -4.35 12.91 -10.50
C THR A 117 -4.20 12.43 -11.94
N LEU A 118 -4.26 11.12 -12.21
CA LEU A 118 -4.21 10.58 -13.56
C LEU A 118 -5.46 11.04 -14.34
N ASP A 119 -5.25 11.53 -15.56
CA ASP A 119 -6.34 11.82 -16.49
C ASP A 119 -6.95 10.51 -17.04
N ALA A 120 -8.20 10.56 -17.52
CA ALA A 120 -8.92 9.39 -18.03
C ALA A 120 -8.16 8.60 -19.10
N VAL A 121 -7.44 9.30 -19.97
CA VAL A 121 -6.60 8.68 -21.00
C VAL A 121 -5.45 7.83 -20.42
N HIS A 122 -5.00 8.12 -19.20
CA HIS A 122 -3.91 7.42 -18.52
C HIS A 122 -4.40 6.28 -17.62
N TYR A 123 -5.67 6.30 -17.18
CA TYR A 123 -6.20 5.28 -16.28
C TYR A 123 -7.23 4.33 -16.88
N LEU A 124 -7.88 4.68 -17.99
CA LEU A 124 -8.82 3.79 -18.65
C LEU A 124 -8.08 2.72 -19.45
N TYR A 125 -8.52 1.48 -19.31
CA TYR A 125 -8.06 0.39 -20.17
C TYR A 125 -8.85 0.38 -21.47
N SER A 126 -8.21 -0.03 -22.57
CA SER A 126 -8.82 -0.19 -23.90
C SER A 126 -9.69 -1.45 -23.98
N ILE A 127 -10.67 -1.55 -23.09
CA ILE A 127 -11.68 -2.61 -22.98
C ILE A 127 -13.08 -1.96 -22.93
N PRO A 128 -14.18 -2.72 -23.06
CA PRO A 128 -15.53 -2.14 -23.00
C PRO A 128 -15.74 -1.24 -21.76
N TYR A 129 -16.16 0.00 -22.00
CA TYR A 129 -16.29 1.02 -20.95
C TYR A 129 -17.22 0.64 -19.79
N LYS A 130 -18.17 -0.26 -20.03
CA LYS A 130 -19.03 -0.83 -18.98
C LYS A 130 -18.23 -1.45 -17.84
N TYR A 131 -17.07 -2.06 -18.09
CA TYR A 131 -16.28 -2.68 -17.02
C TYR A 131 -15.64 -1.65 -16.08
N TYR A 132 -15.35 -0.45 -16.58
CA TYR A 132 -15.00 0.68 -15.72
C TYR A 132 -16.22 1.14 -14.92
N LYS A 133 -17.38 1.34 -15.55
CA LYS A 133 -18.59 1.84 -14.87
C LYS A 133 -19.14 0.89 -13.80
N ASP A 134 -19.20 -0.39 -14.13
CA ASP A 134 -19.89 -1.39 -13.31
C ASP A 134 -18.95 -1.94 -12.21
N TYR A 135 -17.65 -2.01 -12.49
CA TYR A 135 -16.67 -2.71 -11.63
C TYR A 135 -15.44 -1.88 -11.27
N ALA A 136 -15.37 -0.60 -11.67
CA ALA A 136 -14.25 0.29 -11.42
C ALA A 136 -12.89 -0.28 -11.90
N VAL A 137 -12.91 -1.02 -13.03
CA VAL A 137 -11.69 -1.53 -13.66
C VAL A 137 -10.94 -0.38 -14.35
N ARG A 138 -9.89 0.09 -13.69
CA ARG A 138 -9.00 1.19 -14.13
C ARG A 138 -7.59 1.01 -13.56
N LYS A 139 -6.64 1.79 -14.07
CA LYS A 139 -5.34 2.00 -13.41
C LYS A 139 -5.53 2.76 -12.10
N TYR A 140 -5.02 2.20 -11.01
CA TYR A 140 -4.92 2.87 -9.71
C TYR A 140 -3.48 3.22 -9.34
N GLY A 141 -2.51 2.40 -9.77
CA GLY A 141 -1.12 2.54 -9.36
C GLY A 141 -0.87 2.07 -7.91
N ALA A 142 0.38 2.14 -7.46
CA ALA A 142 0.75 1.96 -6.07
C ALA A 142 2.11 2.65 -5.79
N HIS A 143 2.62 2.54 -4.56
CA HIS A 143 3.81 3.25 -4.09
C HIS A 143 3.69 4.78 -4.13
N GLY A 144 2.46 5.33 -4.20
CA GLY A 144 2.23 6.77 -4.23
C GLY A 144 2.76 7.50 -3.00
N THR A 145 2.79 6.84 -1.83
CA THR A 145 3.41 7.40 -0.61
C THR A 145 4.91 7.68 -0.82
N PHE A 146 5.62 6.74 -1.46
CA PHE A 146 7.03 6.90 -1.79
C PHE A 146 7.23 8.02 -2.81
N VAL A 147 6.43 8.04 -3.90
CA VAL A 147 6.54 9.08 -4.93
C VAL A 147 6.28 10.47 -4.35
N ARG A 148 5.23 10.61 -3.52
CA ARG A 148 4.91 11.84 -2.79
C ARG A 148 6.07 12.33 -1.91
N TYR A 149 6.84 11.41 -1.35
CA TYR A 149 8.01 11.71 -0.52
C TYR A 149 9.24 12.12 -1.34
N VAL A 150 9.59 11.37 -2.39
CA VAL A 150 10.86 11.58 -3.12
C VAL A 150 10.78 12.67 -4.18
N ALA A 151 9.63 12.87 -4.84
CA ALA A 151 9.53 13.82 -5.95
C ALA A 151 9.83 15.28 -5.54
N PRO A 152 9.27 15.82 -4.44
CA PRO A 152 9.61 17.17 -3.99
C PRO A 152 11.08 17.31 -3.54
N ARG A 153 11.65 16.24 -2.97
CA ARG A 153 13.07 16.22 -2.57
C ARG A 153 14.00 16.25 -3.78
N ALA A 154 13.72 15.43 -4.79
CA ALA A 154 14.46 15.43 -6.04
C ALA A 154 14.39 16.82 -6.72
N ALA A 155 13.20 17.43 -6.78
CA ALA A 155 13.06 18.79 -7.30
C ALA A 155 13.91 19.80 -6.51
N LYS A 156 13.92 19.72 -5.17
CA LYS A 156 14.76 20.58 -4.31
C LYS A 156 16.26 20.39 -4.59
N MET A 157 16.72 19.14 -4.75
CA MET A 157 18.13 18.83 -5.07
C MET A 157 18.55 19.38 -6.43
N MET A 158 17.61 19.45 -7.38
CA MET A 158 17.83 20.04 -8.70
C MET A 158 17.64 21.57 -8.71
N HIS A 159 17.39 22.21 -7.57
CA HIS A 159 17.02 23.62 -7.46
C HIS A 159 15.83 24.03 -8.35
N LYS A 160 14.85 23.13 -8.50
CA LYS A 160 13.63 23.36 -9.31
C LYS A 160 12.37 23.39 -8.43
N ASN A 161 11.40 24.20 -8.85
CA ASN A 161 10.06 24.16 -8.29
C ASN A 161 9.34 22.89 -8.79
N ILE A 162 8.79 22.09 -7.85
CA ILE A 162 8.07 20.85 -8.16
C ILE A 162 6.88 21.07 -9.12
N ASN A 163 6.27 22.26 -9.09
CA ASN A 163 5.12 22.63 -9.93
C ASN A 163 5.47 22.83 -11.41
N ILE A 164 6.76 22.86 -11.77
CA ILE A 164 7.23 22.90 -13.17
C ILE A 164 8.19 21.75 -13.51
N ALA A 165 8.50 20.89 -12.52
CA ALA A 165 9.41 19.78 -12.71
C ALA A 165 8.73 18.63 -13.47
N ARG A 166 9.53 17.94 -14.28
CA ARG A 166 9.19 16.68 -14.93
C ARG A 166 10.19 15.64 -14.46
N LEU A 167 9.70 14.62 -13.76
CA LEU A 167 10.53 13.61 -13.12
C LEU A 167 10.05 12.22 -13.53
N ILE A 168 10.98 11.30 -13.65
CA ILE A 168 10.71 9.86 -13.66
C ILE A 168 11.20 9.32 -12.32
N VAL A 169 10.28 8.77 -11.53
CA VAL A 169 10.57 8.21 -10.22
C VAL A 169 10.53 6.70 -10.30
N CYS A 170 11.66 6.06 -10.02
CA CYS A 170 11.81 4.61 -10.00
C CYS A 170 11.84 4.12 -8.55
N HIS A 171 10.76 3.47 -8.11
CA HIS A 171 10.75 2.71 -6.86
C HIS A 171 11.13 1.27 -7.18
N LEU A 172 12.32 0.83 -6.77
CA LEU A 172 12.87 -0.49 -7.13
C LEU A 172 13.10 -1.32 -5.86
N GLY A 173 12.28 -2.36 -5.68
CA GLY A 173 12.33 -3.26 -4.54
C GLY A 173 11.71 -4.63 -4.88
N SER A 174 11.25 -5.38 -3.87
CA SER A 174 10.50 -6.62 -4.13
C SER A 174 9.21 -6.36 -4.91
N GLY A 175 8.60 -5.19 -4.69
CA GLY A 175 7.68 -4.57 -5.63
C GLY A 175 8.32 -3.36 -6.27
N SER A 176 8.18 -3.23 -7.58
CA SER A 176 8.83 -2.17 -8.35
C SER A 176 7.82 -1.43 -9.21
N SER A 177 7.96 -0.11 -9.30
CA SER A 177 7.10 0.73 -10.12
C SER A 177 7.85 1.95 -10.63
N ILE A 178 7.49 2.41 -11.83
CA ILE A 178 7.99 3.65 -12.40
C ILE A 178 6.82 4.63 -12.49
N THR A 179 7.01 5.86 -12.02
CA THR A 179 6.00 6.92 -12.08
C THR A 179 6.54 8.13 -12.81
N ALA A 180 5.82 8.59 -13.83
CA ALA A 180 6.02 9.90 -14.43
C ALA A 180 5.34 10.95 -13.55
N VAL A 181 6.10 11.91 -13.07
CA VAL A 181 5.61 13.05 -12.29
C VAL A 181 5.73 14.31 -13.14
N LYS A 182 4.62 15.02 -13.31
CA LYS A 182 4.55 16.29 -14.03
C LYS A 182 3.90 17.31 -13.13
N ASN A 183 4.58 18.44 -12.91
CA ASN A 183 4.06 19.55 -12.10
C ASN A 183 3.64 19.09 -10.68
N GLY A 184 4.42 18.19 -10.07
CA GLY A 184 4.16 17.64 -8.74
C GLY A 184 3.01 16.64 -8.65
N LYS A 185 2.41 16.27 -9.77
CA LYS A 185 1.30 15.31 -9.84
C LYS A 185 1.72 14.05 -10.56
N SER A 186 1.12 12.91 -10.21
CA SER A 186 1.25 11.68 -10.99
C SER A 186 0.64 11.92 -12.37
N TYR A 187 1.47 11.81 -13.41
CA TYR A 187 1.06 11.93 -14.80
C TYR A 187 0.78 10.55 -15.41
N ASP A 188 1.64 9.57 -15.13
CA ASP A 188 1.41 8.16 -15.44
C ASP A 188 2.19 7.26 -14.47
N THR A 189 1.80 6.00 -14.34
CA THR A 189 2.50 5.00 -13.53
C THR A 189 2.42 3.62 -14.16
N SER A 190 3.44 2.79 -13.91
CA SER A 190 3.54 1.45 -14.47
C SER A 190 2.57 0.46 -13.85
N MET A 191 2.25 0.61 -12.55
CA MET A 191 1.30 -0.28 -11.89
C MET A 191 -0.15 0.03 -12.30
N GLY A 192 -0.98 -1.01 -12.34
CA GLY A 192 -2.29 -0.99 -12.97
C GLY A 192 -3.46 -0.96 -11.99
N PHE A 193 -4.49 -1.75 -12.34
CA PHE A 193 -5.60 -2.12 -11.45
C PHE A 193 -5.09 -2.78 -10.17
N SER A 194 -4.05 -3.61 -10.29
CA SER A 194 -3.33 -4.22 -9.18
C SER A 194 -1.83 -3.92 -9.27
N PRO A 195 -1.07 -4.14 -8.18
CA PRO A 195 0.39 -4.05 -8.19
C PRO A 195 1.13 -5.13 -9.00
N LEU A 196 0.45 -5.84 -9.93
CA LEU A 196 1.04 -6.91 -10.74
C LEU A 196 1.71 -6.39 -12.03
N VAL A 197 1.01 -5.51 -12.75
CA VAL A 197 1.43 -5.03 -14.08
C VAL A 197 2.51 -3.94 -13.99
N GLY A 198 3.18 -3.67 -15.10
CA GLY A 198 4.31 -2.77 -15.22
C GLY A 198 5.64 -3.52 -15.30
N VAL A 199 6.64 -3.08 -14.54
CA VAL A 199 7.98 -3.68 -14.58
C VAL A 199 8.03 -5.04 -13.88
N THR A 200 8.95 -5.90 -14.31
CA THR A 200 9.27 -7.16 -13.61
C THR A 200 9.75 -6.90 -12.18
N MET A 201 9.37 -7.77 -11.25
CA MET A 201 9.66 -7.63 -9.83
C MET A 201 10.17 -8.96 -9.25
N GLY A 202 10.38 -9.03 -7.93
CA GLY A 202 10.97 -10.23 -7.31
C GLY A 202 10.18 -11.52 -7.56
N THR A 203 8.86 -11.47 -7.51
CA THR A 203 7.97 -12.64 -7.69
C THR A 203 6.75 -12.35 -8.57
N ARG A 204 6.71 -11.18 -9.22
CA ARG A 204 5.62 -10.75 -10.11
C ARG A 204 6.18 -10.55 -11.50
N SER A 205 5.43 -11.00 -12.50
CA SER A 205 5.82 -10.93 -13.91
C SER A 205 6.06 -9.50 -14.40
N GLY A 206 5.25 -8.56 -13.92
CA GLY A 206 5.04 -7.30 -14.63
C GLY A 206 4.11 -7.52 -15.82
N ASP A 207 4.27 -6.69 -16.84
CA ASP A 207 3.54 -6.77 -18.10
C ASP A 207 3.82 -8.10 -18.81
N PHE A 208 2.75 -8.74 -19.25
CA PHE A 208 2.80 -9.96 -20.05
C PHE A 208 1.53 -10.05 -20.90
N ASP A 209 1.56 -10.83 -21.98
CA ASP A 209 0.43 -10.96 -22.90
C ASP A 209 -0.78 -11.66 -22.23
N PRO A 210 -1.94 -11.00 -22.12
CA PRO A 210 -3.14 -11.62 -21.57
C PRO A 210 -3.59 -12.89 -22.32
N SER A 211 -3.28 -13.01 -23.61
CA SER A 211 -3.57 -14.20 -24.42
C SER A 211 -2.73 -15.40 -23.96
N ALA A 212 -1.49 -15.16 -23.53
CA ALA A 212 -0.64 -16.19 -22.95
C ALA A 212 -1.17 -16.67 -21.59
N LEU A 213 -1.78 -15.78 -20.78
CA LEU A 213 -2.46 -16.17 -19.54
C LEU A 213 -3.54 -17.20 -19.84
N GLN A 214 -4.43 -16.85 -20.76
CA GLN A 214 -5.58 -17.69 -21.12
C GLN A 214 -5.12 -19.04 -21.68
N TYR A 215 -4.11 -19.04 -22.55
CA TYR A 215 -3.52 -20.26 -23.09
C TYR A 215 -2.96 -21.16 -21.97
N LEU A 216 -2.19 -20.59 -21.04
CA LEU A 216 -1.61 -21.34 -19.92
C LEU A 216 -2.69 -21.89 -18.99
N MET A 217 -3.72 -21.10 -18.67
CA MET A 217 -4.85 -21.55 -17.85
C MET A 217 -5.54 -22.77 -18.49
N HIS A 218 -5.79 -22.73 -19.81
CA HIS A 218 -6.34 -23.87 -20.53
C HIS A 218 -5.40 -25.09 -20.49
N LYS A 219 -4.11 -24.92 -20.78
CA LYS A 219 -3.13 -26.03 -20.78
C LYS A 219 -2.91 -26.64 -19.41
N ARG A 220 -3.00 -25.83 -18.35
CA ARG A 220 -2.81 -26.25 -16.95
C ARG A 220 -4.11 -26.70 -16.28
N LYS A 221 -5.25 -26.61 -16.96
CA LYS A 221 -6.59 -26.89 -16.41
C LYS A 221 -6.84 -26.12 -15.11
N CYS A 222 -6.41 -24.86 -15.06
CA CYS A 222 -6.65 -24.00 -13.90
C CYS A 222 -8.15 -23.71 -13.81
N VAL A 223 -8.77 -24.12 -12.70
CA VAL A 223 -10.10 -23.66 -12.28
C VAL A 223 -9.90 -22.59 -11.20
N SER A 224 -10.60 -21.47 -11.37
CA SER A 224 -10.65 -20.35 -10.42
C SER A 224 -11.34 -20.73 -9.12
#